data_AF-A0A3B5QHP9-F1
#
_entry.id   AF-A0A3B5QHP9-F1
#
_cell.length_a   1.000
_cell.length_b   1.000
_cell.length_c   1.000
_cell.angle_alpha   90.00
_cell.angle_beta   90.00
_cell.angle_gamma   90.00
#
_symmetry.space_group_name_H-M   'P 1'
#
loop_
_entity.id
_entity.type
_entity.pdbx_description
1 polymer ?
#
loop_
_entity_poly.entity_id
_entity_poly.type
_entity_poly.pdbx_seq_one_letter_code
_entity_poly.pdbx_strand_id
1 'polypeptide(L)'
;MQSLFPWVGIGEIRDHVEINRYGLLRLINITYQLANGTMEELTELRNMVMQNRVILDFLTAPQGGVCKIIGPTCCTFVPDETGTGGTISDALYELEDLKQYVENQPWFSKHTDPHVLNVSLL
;
A
#
# COMPACT_ATOMS: atom_id res chain seq x y z
N MET A 1 -42.00 1.67 8.34
CA MET A 1 -42.71 2.27 7.19
C MET A 1 -42.03 2.02 5.82
N GLN A 2 -40.86 1.37 5.76
CA GLN A 2 -40.15 1.07 4.49
C GLN A 2 -40.86 0.04 3.58
N SER A 3 -41.81 -0.76 4.10
CA SER A 3 -42.50 -1.81 3.35
C SER A 3 -43.70 -1.34 2.53
N LEU A 4 -44.22 -0.11 2.75
CA LEU A 4 -45.42 0.36 2.04
C LEU A 4 -45.11 0.79 0.59
N PHE A 5 -43.85 1.15 0.36
CA PHE A 5 -43.36 1.72 -0.89
C PHE A 5 -42.02 1.10 -1.26
N PRO A 6 -42.01 0.05 -2.10
CA PRO A 6 -40.79 -0.70 -2.43
C PRO A 6 -39.64 0.18 -2.97
N TRP A 7 -39.96 1.30 -3.63
CA TRP A 7 -38.96 2.23 -4.15
C TRP A 7 -38.19 2.98 -3.05
N VAL A 8 -38.80 3.20 -1.87
CA VAL A 8 -38.12 3.86 -0.74
C VAL A 8 -37.00 2.97 -0.22
N GLY A 9 -37.26 1.66 -0.11
CA GLY A 9 -36.23 0.68 0.27
C GLY A 9 -35.09 0.58 -0.76
N ILE A 10 -35.41 0.66 -2.06
CA ILE A 10 -34.39 0.64 -3.13
C ILE A 10 -33.51 1.91 -3.09
N GLY A 11 -34.10 3.06 -2.76
CA GLY A 11 -33.37 4.33 -2.62
C GLY A 11 -32.34 4.31 -1.48
N GLU A 12 -32.73 3.86 -0.30
CA GLU A 12 -31.83 3.77 0.87
C GLU A 12 -30.64 2.83 0.62
N ILE A 13 -30.89 1.67 -0.02
CA ILE A 13 -29.84 0.73 -0.40
C ILE A 13 -28.88 1.36 -1.41
N ARG A 14 -29.41 2.09 -2.40
CA ARG A 14 -28.58 2.79 -3.39
C ARG A 14 -27.64 3.76 -2.69
N ASP A 15 -28.16 4.63 -1.83
CA ASP A 15 -27.35 5.67 -1.17
C ASP A 15 -26.23 5.06 -0.30
N HIS A 16 -26.50 3.98 0.42
CA HIS A 16 -25.48 3.24 1.17
C HIS A 16 -24.37 2.66 0.27
N VAL A 17 -24.75 2.12 -0.88
CA VAL A 17 -23.80 1.58 -1.84
C VAL A 17 -22.94 2.70 -2.44
N GLU A 18 -23.49 3.88 -2.67
CA GLU A 18 -22.75 5.06 -3.16
C GLU A 18 -21.73 5.54 -2.12
N ILE A 19 -22.16 5.77 -0.88
CA ILE A 19 -21.28 6.22 0.22
C ILE A 19 -20.14 5.22 0.47
N ASN A 20 -20.44 3.91 0.50
CA ASN A 20 -19.43 2.88 0.70
C ASN A 20 -18.41 2.85 -0.45
N ARG A 21 -18.84 3.09 -1.70
CA ARG A 21 -17.93 3.19 -2.84
C ARG A 21 -17.01 4.41 -2.75
N TYR A 22 -17.54 5.57 -2.36
CA TYR A 22 -16.72 6.77 -2.14
C TYR A 22 -15.69 6.54 -1.01
N GLY A 23 -16.12 5.91 0.09
CA GLY A 23 -15.23 5.52 1.18
C GLY A 23 -14.12 4.57 0.73
N LEU A 24 -14.46 3.61 -0.13
CA LEU A 24 -13.50 2.65 -0.70
C LEU A 24 -12.45 3.33 -1.58
N LEU A 25 -12.86 4.22 -2.49
CA LEU A 25 -11.91 4.95 -3.35
C LEU A 25 -10.95 5.82 -2.56
N ARG A 26 -11.46 6.52 -1.55
CA ARG A 26 -10.64 7.33 -0.66
C ARG A 26 -9.66 6.47 0.13
N LEU A 27 -10.12 5.31 0.63
CA LEU A 27 -9.27 4.37 1.34
C LEU A 27 -8.15 3.87 0.43
N ILE A 28 -8.46 3.43 -0.79
CA ILE A 28 -7.46 2.95 -1.77
C ILE A 28 -6.41 4.03 -2.04
N ASN A 29 -6.81 5.28 -2.27
CA ASN A 29 -5.86 6.37 -2.53
C ASN A 29 -4.92 6.62 -1.34
N ILE A 30 -5.44 6.62 -0.12
CA ILE A 30 -4.64 6.81 1.10
C ILE A 30 -3.71 5.61 1.33
N THR A 31 -4.22 4.39 1.15
CA THR A 31 -3.42 3.16 1.29
C THR A 31 -2.30 3.11 0.26
N TYR A 32 -2.55 3.53 -0.98
CA TYR A 32 -1.54 3.63 -2.03
C TYR A 32 -0.41 4.59 -1.64
N GLN A 33 -0.74 5.81 -1.20
CA GLN A 33 0.26 6.77 -0.74
C GLN A 33 1.06 6.26 0.46
N LEU A 34 0.39 5.65 1.44
CA LEU A 34 1.05 5.06 2.61
C LEU A 34 2.01 3.94 2.21
N ALA A 35 1.55 2.99 1.39
CA ALA A 35 2.36 1.86 0.97
C ALA A 35 3.57 2.30 0.14
N ASN A 36 3.40 3.24 -0.79
CA ASN A 36 4.52 3.80 -1.55
C ASN A 36 5.56 4.49 -0.64
N GLY A 37 5.10 5.35 0.29
CA GLY A 37 6.00 6.01 1.24
C GLY A 37 6.75 5.01 2.13
N THR A 38 6.07 3.97 2.62
CA THR A 38 6.73 2.93 3.44
C THR A 38 7.78 2.13 2.66
N MET A 39 7.57 1.90 1.35
CA MET A 39 8.56 1.20 0.52
C MET A 39 9.82 2.03 0.32
N GLU A 40 9.67 3.33 0.08
CA GLU A 40 10.80 4.25 -0.05
C GLU A 40 11.62 4.28 1.25
N GLU A 41 10.96 4.47 2.40
CA GLU A 41 11.62 4.47 3.72
C GLU A 41 12.31 3.12 4.02
N LEU A 42 11.66 1.99 3.73
CA LEU A 42 12.24 0.66 3.95
C LEU A 42 13.48 0.42 3.09
N THR A 43 13.47 0.89 1.84
CA THR A 43 14.61 0.76 0.93
C THR A 43 15.80 1.57 1.43
N GLU A 44 15.57 2.79 1.91
CA GLU A 44 16.61 3.63 2.51
C GLU A 44 17.17 3.05 3.81
N LEU A 45 16.29 2.63 4.73
CA LEU A 45 16.67 2.02 6.00
C LEU A 45 17.50 0.75 5.77
N ARG A 46 17.10 -0.08 4.81
CA ARG A 46 17.84 -1.27 4.41
C ARG A 46 19.25 -0.91 3.92
N ASN A 47 19.38 0.10 3.07
CA ASN A 47 20.68 0.56 2.57
C ASN A 47 21.59 1.06 3.71
N MET A 48 21.02 1.80 4.67
CA MET A 48 21.76 2.24 5.86
C MET A 48 22.18 1.05 6.73
N VAL A 49 21.29 0.07 6.96
CA VAL A 49 21.60 -1.14 7.74
C VAL A 49 22.72 -1.95 7.09
N MET A 50 22.70 -2.09 5.75
CA MET A 50 23.77 -2.78 5.02
C MET A 50 25.11 -2.05 5.12
N GLN A 51 25.13 -0.72 5.03
CA GLN A 51 26.34 0.08 5.26
C GLN A 51 26.86 -0.07 6.69
N ASN A 52 25.98 0.02 7.69
CA ASN A 52 26.34 -0.17 9.10
C ASN A 52 26.93 -1.56 9.34
N ARG A 53 26.37 -2.59 8.69
CA ARG A 53 26.88 -3.96 8.80
C ARG A 53 28.31 -4.09 8.26
N VAL A 54 28.63 -3.46 7.13
CA VAL A 54 29.99 -3.47 6.57
C VAL A 54 30.98 -2.80 7.53
N ILE A 55 30.60 -1.66 8.11
CA ILE A 55 31.44 -0.94 9.09
C ILE A 55 31.65 -1.81 10.35
N LEU A 56 30.58 -2.40 10.88
CA LEU A 56 30.65 -3.27 12.05
C LEU A 56 31.50 -4.51 11.77
N ASP A 57 31.44 -5.08 10.56
CA ASP A 57 32.27 -6.21 10.17
C ASP A 57 33.74 -5.82 10.06
N PHE A 58 34.04 -4.63 9.57
CA PHE A 58 35.40 -4.09 9.59
C PHE A 58 35.94 -3.89 11.02
N LEU A 59 35.14 -3.29 11.91
CA LEU A 59 35.53 -3.09 13.31
C LEU A 59 35.71 -4.40 14.07
N THR A 60 34.93 -5.42 13.71
CA THR A 60 34.95 -6.74 14.36
C THR A 60 35.83 -7.74 13.62
N ALA A 61 36.48 -7.35 12.52
CA ALA A 61 37.41 -8.20 11.77
C ALA A 61 38.48 -8.86 12.67
N PRO A 62 39.08 -8.19 13.68
CA PRO A 62 40.03 -8.84 14.60
C PRO A 62 39.41 -9.95 15.47
N GLN A 63 38.09 -9.91 15.70
CA GLN A 63 37.34 -10.88 16.49
C GLN A 63 36.64 -11.94 15.60
N GLY A 64 36.93 -11.96 14.29
CA GLY A 64 36.35 -12.87 13.32
C GLY A 64 35.07 -12.38 12.64
N GLY A 65 34.79 -11.06 12.71
CA GLY A 65 33.64 -10.42 12.07
C GLY A 65 32.35 -10.51 12.89
N VAL A 66 31.30 -9.83 12.44
CA VAL A 66 30.02 -9.77 13.14
C VAL A 66 29.38 -11.16 13.22
N CYS A 67 29.65 -12.03 12.25
CA CYS A 67 29.12 -13.39 12.20
C CYS A 67 29.70 -14.32 13.27
N LYS A 68 30.96 -14.12 13.66
CA LYS A 68 31.57 -14.88 14.74
C LYS A 68 31.08 -14.43 16.12
N ILE A 69 30.76 -13.14 16.26
CA ILE A 69 30.28 -12.54 17.52
C ILE A 69 28.79 -12.83 17.76
N ILE A 70 27.93 -12.66 16.74
CA ILE A 70 26.48 -12.87 16.87
C ILE A 70 26.10 -14.36 16.79
N GLY A 71 26.89 -15.17 16.09
CA GLY A 71 26.61 -16.60 15.91
C GLY A 71 25.68 -16.90 14.72
N PRO A 72 24.98 -18.04 14.71
CA PRO A 72 24.33 -18.60 13.52
C PRO A 72 23.20 -17.73 12.92
N THR A 73 22.69 -16.75 13.66
CA THR A 73 21.65 -15.81 13.21
C THR A 73 22.20 -14.60 12.45
N CYS A 74 23.52 -14.44 12.36
CA CYS A 74 24.12 -13.22 11.81
C CYS A 74 23.82 -13.03 10.32
N CYS A 75 23.81 -14.09 9.52
CA CYS A 75 23.74 -13.99 8.06
C CYS A 75 22.35 -14.28 7.50
N THR A 76 21.30 -13.77 8.13
CA THR A 76 19.99 -13.71 7.47
C THR A 76 20.12 -12.78 6.27
N PHE A 77 20.04 -13.36 5.08
CA PHE A 77 19.94 -12.63 3.83
C PHE A 77 18.73 -11.70 3.93
N VAL A 78 18.96 -10.39 3.86
CA VAL A 78 17.87 -9.44 3.67
C VAL A 78 17.52 -9.53 2.19
N PRO A 79 16.32 -9.98 1.80
CA PRO A 79 15.97 -10.15 0.39
C PRO A 79 15.64 -8.81 -0.25
N ASP A 80 16.38 -8.41 -1.29
CA ASP A 80 16.18 -7.12 -1.95
C ASP A 80 15.04 -7.24 -2.95
N GLU A 81 13.84 -6.91 -2.47
CA GLU A 81 12.60 -7.01 -3.22
C GLU A 81 12.48 -5.98 -4.36
N THR A 82 13.56 -5.24 -4.66
CA THR A 82 13.61 -4.27 -5.75
C THR A 82 13.69 -4.92 -7.14
N GLY A 83 14.13 -6.19 -7.25
CA GLY A 83 14.34 -6.89 -8.53
C GLY A 83 13.22 -7.85 -8.96
N THR A 84 12.42 -8.32 -8.02
CA THR A 84 11.20 -9.12 -8.21
C THR A 84 10.19 -8.46 -7.30
N GLY A 85 9.15 -7.84 -7.88
CA GLY A 85 8.15 -7.05 -7.15
C GLY A 85 7.90 -7.59 -5.75
N GLY A 86 8.35 -6.84 -4.74
CA GLY A 86 8.12 -7.24 -3.36
C GLY A 86 6.64 -7.38 -3.09
N THR A 87 6.29 -8.12 -2.03
CA THR A 87 4.90 -8.25 -1.56
C THR A 87 4.14 -6.92 -1.49
N ILE A 88 4.84 -5.81 -1.20
CA ILE A 88 4.25 -4.47 -1.15
C ILE A 88 4.08 -3.86 -2.56
N SER A 89 5.07 -4.01 -3.45
CA SER A 89 4.97 -3.57 -4.85
C SER A 89 3.83 -4.28 -5.59
N ASP A 90 3.71 -5.58 -5.41
CA ASP A 90 2.65 -6.39 -6.02
C ASP A 90 1.27 -5.94 -5.50
N ALA A 91 1.15 -5.72 -4.19
CA ALA A 91 -0.07 -5.19 -3.60
C ALA A 91 -0.41 -3.78 -4.10
N LEU A 92 0.59 -2.93 -4.38
CA LEU A 92 0.35 -1.61 -4.99
C LEU A 92 -0.23 -1.74 -6.40
N TYR A 93 0.29 -2.65 -7.23
CA TYR A 93 -0.25 -2.90 -8.56
C TYR A 93 -1.70 -3.42 -8.50
N GLU A 94 -2.00 -4.34 -7.58
CA GLU A 94 -3.37 -4.83 -7.38
C GLU A 94 -4.32 -3.73 -6.89
N LEU A 95 -3.84 -2.82 -6.02
CA LEU A 95 -4.63 -1.67 -5.55
C LEU A 95 -4.90 -0.68 -6.69
N GLU A 96 -3.95 -0.48 -7.60
CA GLU A 96 -4.12 0.37 -8.77
C GLU A 96 -5.15 -0.22 -9.76
N ASP A 97 -5.09 -1.53 -9.99
CA ASP A 97 -6.09 -2.24 -10.80
C ASP A 97 -7.49 -2.14 -10.18
N LEU A 98 -7.59 -2.33 -8.85
CA LEU A 98 -8.85 -2.20 -8.12
C LEU A 98 -9.42 -0.77 -8.22
N LYS A 99 -8.57 0.26 -8.12
CA LYS A 99 -8.99 1.65 -8.32
C LYS A 99 -9.62 1.83 -9.70
N GLN A 100 -8.92 1.38 -10.76
CA GLN A 100 -9.41 1.48 -12.13
C GLN A 100 -10.73 0.72 -12.32
N TYR A 101 -10.85 -0.46 -11.74
CA TYR A 101 -12.09 -1.25 -11.80
C TYR A 101 -13.29 -0.53 -11.17
N VAL A 102 -13.09 0.16 -10.05
CA VAL A 102 -14.15 0.92 -9.37
C VAL A 102 -14.50 2.21 -10.12
N GLU A 103 -13.50 2.92 -10.66
CA GLU A 103 -13.68 4.17 -11.41
C GLU A 103 -14.34 3.95 -12.78
N ASN A 104 -14.03 2.85 -13.47
CA ASN A 104 -14.53 2.55 -14.82
C ASN A 104 -16.00 2.08 -14.87
N GLN A 105 -16.70 2.05 -13.74
CA GLN A 105 -18.10 1.58 -13.70
C GLN A 105 -19.04 2.59 -14.41
N PRO A 106 -19.95 2.14 -15.31
CA PRO A 106 -20.81 3.02 -16.12
C PRO A 106 -21.71 3.97 -15.32
N TRP A 107 -22.05 3.57 -14.09
CA TRP A 107 -22.85 4.38 -13.16
C TRP A 107 -22.03 5.54 -12.57
N PHE A 108 -20.73 5.32 -12.32
CA PHE A 108 -19.79 6.26 -11.71
C PHE A 108 -19.56 7.47 -12.63
N SER A 109 -19.16 7.25 -13.88
CA SER A 109 -18.92 8.32 -14.88
C SER A 109 -20.08 9.31 -15.05
N LYS A 110 -21.32 8.91 -14.73
CA LYS A 110 -22.52 9.75 -14.82
C LYS A 110 -22.89 10.48 -13.52
N HIS A 111 -22.37 10.06 -12.37
CA HIS A 111 -22.83 10.53 -11.05
C HIS A 111 -21.71 10.96 -10.11
N THR A 112 -20.43 10.82 -10.50
CA THR A 112 -19.33 11.40 -9.73
C THR A 112 -19.19 12.88 -9.94
N ASP A 113 -19.21 13.58 -8.81
CA ASP A 113 -18.86 14.99 -8.70
C ASP A 113 -17.35 15.16 -9.04
N PRO A 114 -16.95 16.06 -9.96
CA PRO A 114 -15.55 16.31 -10.33
C PRO A 114 -14.65 16.70 -9.15
N HIS A 115 -15.22 17.07 -8.00
CA HIS A 115 -14.46 17.35 -6.77
C HIS A 115 -13.84 16.10 -6.12
N VAL A 116 -14.36 14.89 -6.36
CA VAL A 116 -13.78 13.64 -5.85
C VAL A 116 -12.51 13.26 -6.63
N LEU A 117 -12.45 13.60 -7.93
CA LEU A 117 -11.24 13.45 -8.75
C LEU A 117 -10.13 14.44 -8.36
N ASN A 118 -10.47 15.55 -7.69
CA ASN A 118 -9.50 16.59 -7.31
C ASN A 118 -8.75 16.28 -5.99
N VAL A 119 -9.16 15.25 -5.24
CA VAL A 119 -8.36 14.69 -4.14
C VAL A 119 -7.33 13.66 -4.68
N SER A 120 -7.36 13.38 -5.98
CA SER A 120 -6.37 12.54 -6.68
C SER A 120 -5.23 13.35 -7.31
N LEU A 121 -5.21 14.69 -7.16
CA LEU A 121 -4.21 15.59 -7.77
C LEU A 121 -3.63 16.65 -6.80
N LEU A 122 -3.82 16.46 -5.49
CA LEU A 122 -3.08 17.13 -4.41
C LEU A 122 -2.61 16.09 -3.40
#